data_AF-A0A4Z0AZT6-F1
#
_entry.id   AF-A0A4Z0AZT6-F1
#
_cell.length_a   1.000
_cell.length_b   1.000
_cell.length_c   1.000
_cell.angle_alpha   90.00
_cell.angle_beta   90.00
_cell.angle_gamma   90.00
#
_symmetry.space_group_name_H-M   'P 1'
#
loop_
_entity.id
_entity.type
_entity.pdbx_description
1 polymer ?
#
loop_
_entity_poly.entity_id
_entity_poly.type
_entity_poly.pdbx_seq_one_letter_code
_entity_poly.pdbx_strand_id
1 'polypeptide(L)'
;MNTIVRPYSPQNATPTISNYSNDNQPQTTDSAPVIRTKRGIGATGRKWPQHSTITIALNGMTKDQQKLVKQGLGKITPHINLNFKYVPGPDADIRISPSSEKGSNGSSRVGTDAKRSNPLEPTMLFDFNRPPENIIATVIHEGLHAIGVLHEHQHPDRKISFDEEELKPRFEGSKNPEKDIKNNITNIIKRQKKGPTFTQYDPKSIMHYEFTSKELNGAPAIPKNNQLSEGDIALLRTLYPPRTGPSIKDTVEKLNATVVLNKLWPAVSTVTISLLDMTDEQKKFITHNIKKLQPHLSTQTQFTDQADGDIRISLSTDGKSWSAIGSDARNIDPSGPTMSLHWGGNKKDTARAVKQLFAQALGFTNITLPKNTA
;
A
#
# COMPACT_ATOMS: atom_id res chain seq x y z
N MET A 1 20.22 -19.67 -15.89
CA MET A 1 19.17 -20.70 -15.74
C MET A 1 18.59 -20.51 -14.36
N ASN A 2 17.31 -20.10 -14.27
CA ASN A 2 16.62 -19.95 -12.99
C ASN A 2 16.19 -21.33 -12.51
N THR A 3 16.88 -21.86 -11.51
CA THR A 3 16.38 -22.99 -10.73
C THR A 3 15.29 -22.45 -9.81
N ILE A 4 14.05 -22.89 -10.04
CA ILE A 4 12.95 -22.59 -9.14
C ILE A 4 13.17 -23.43 -7.88
N VAL A 5 13.57 -22.79 -6.79
CA VAL A 5 13.70 -23.48 -5.51
C VAL A 5 12.33 -23.82 -4.96
N ARG A 6 12.23 -25.08 -4.53
CA ARG A 6 11.10 -25.83 -3.93
C ARG A 6 9.93 -24.98 -3.42
N PRO A 7 8.70 -25.18 -3.93
CA PRO A 7 7.52 -24.54 -3.37
C PRO A 7 7.20 -25.11 -1.98
N TYR A 8 7.20 -24.24 -0.98
CA TYR A 8 6.59 -24.50 0.33
C TYR A 8 5.06 -24.69 0.15
N SER A 9 4.55 -25.90 0.40
CA SER A 9 3.11 -26.23 0.35
C SER A 9 2.46 -26.13 1.73
N PRO A 10 1.48 -25.24 1.95
CA PRO A 10 0.46 -25.43 2.97
C PRO A 10 -0.74 -26.20 2.39
N GLN A 11 -1.09 -27.32 3.02
CA GLN A 11 -2.17 -28.22 2.63
C GLN A 11 -3.57 -27.58 2.81
N ASN A 12 -4.42 -27.83 1.80
CA ASN A 12 -5.87 -28.09 1.79
C ASN A 12 -6.84 -27.30 2.70
N ALA A 13 -7.76 -26.57 2.06
CA ALA A 13 -9.21 -26.79 2.23
C ALA A 13 -9.97 -26.14 1.06
N THR A 14 -10.83 -26.90 0.38
CA THR A 14 -11.83 -26.37 -0.56
C THR A 14 -13.12 -27.19 -0.38
N PRO A 15 -14.29 -26.54 -0.48
CA PRO A 15 -15.42 -27.17 -1.15
C PRO A 15 -15.85 -26.40 -2.40
N THR A 16 -16.18 -27.22 -3.40
CA THR A 16 -16.84 -27.05 -4.70
C THR A 16 -18.06 -26.11 -4.68
N ILE A 17 -18.47 -25.48 -5.80
CA ILE A 17 -19.47 -26.02 -6.77
C ILE A 17 -19.59 -25.15 -8.06
N SER A 18 -19.92 -25.85 -9.16
CA SER A 18 -20.30 -25.59 -10.60
C SER A 18 -20.85 -24.21 -11.05
N ASN A 19 -20.37 -23.64 -12.17
CA ASN A 19 -20.76 -23.74 -13.62
C ASN A 19 -22.13 -23.12 -13.99
N TYR A 20 -22.14 -22.16 -14.95
CA TYR A 20 -22.96 -22.16 -16.18
C TYR A 20 -22.46 -21.08 -17.18
N SER A 21 -22.41 -21.49 -18.46
CA SER A 21 -22.11 -20.78 -19.71
C SER A 21 -23.29 -19.84 -20.14
N ASN A 22 -23.35 -19.03 -21.21
CA ASN A 22 -22.58 -18.77 -22.44
C ASN A 22 -23.16 -17.49 -23.13
N ASP A 23 -22.46 -17.01 -24.17
CA ASP A 23 -22.93 -16.31 -25.39
C ASP A 23 -22.99 -14.77 -25.57
N ASN A 24 -22.00 -14.31 -26.37
CA ASN A 24 -22.06 -13.61 -27.67
C ASN A 24 -22.63 -12.16 -27.83
N GLN A 25 -21.68 -11.22 -27.95
CA GLN A 25 -21.32 -10.33 -29.12
C GLN A 25 -22.43 -9.60 -29.93
N PRO A 26 -22.09 -8.53 -30.70
CA PRO A 26 -21.28 -7.33 -30.43
C PRO A 26 -21.95 -6.04 -30.99
N GLN A 27 -21.47 -4.82 -30.67
CA GLN A 27 -21.22 -3.77 -31.68
C GLN A 27 -20.57 -2.48 -31.14
N THR A 28 -19.86 -1.85 -32.07
CA THR A 28 -18.94 -0.70 -32.09
C THR A 28 -19.55 0.66 -31.77
N THR A 29 -18.78 1.59 -31.20
CA THR A 29 -18.25 2.80 -31.90
C THR A 29 -17.39 3.68 -30.97
N ASP A 30 -16.23 4.03 -31.52
CA ASP A 30 -15.37 5.22 -31.37
C ASP A 30 -15.57 6.25 -30.24
N SER A 31 -14.49 6.47 -29.49
CA SER A 31 -13.95 7.79 -29.08
C SER A 31 -12.83 7.53 -28.08
N ALA A 32 -11.58 7.80 -28.47
CA ALA A 32 -10.41 7.57 -27.63
C ALA A 32 -10.31 8.61 -26.50
N PRO A 33 -10.37 8.21 -25.21
CA PRO A 33 -9.81 9.01 -24.13
C PRO A 33 -8.37 8.55 -23.90
N VAL A 34 -7.52 9.45 -23.44
CA VAL A 34 -6.20 9.12 -22.89
C VAL A 34 -6.41 8.32 -21.59
N ILE A 35 -6.55 7.00 -21.70
CA ILE A 35 -6.78 6.13 -20.54
C ILE A 35 -5.43 5.78 -19.91
N ARG A 36 -5.12 6.42 -18.79
CA ARG A 36 -4.08 5.94 -17.86
C ARG A 36 -4.51 4.58 -17.32
N THR A 37 -4.05 3.52 -17.96
CA THR A 37 -4.36 2.14 -17.59
C THR A 37 -3.43 1.67 -16.48
N LYS A 38 -4.01 1.32 -15.33
CA LYS A 38 -3.31 0.73 -14.19
C LYS A 38 -3.11 -0.78 -14.48
N ARG A 39 -1.98 -1.42 -14.10
CA ARG A 39 -1.65 -2.85 -14.47
C ARG A 39 -1.06 -3.72 -13.34
N GLY A 40 -1.39 -5.03 -13.27
CA GLY A 40 -0.86 -6.03 -12.32
C GLY A 40 -1.80 -6.70 -11.28
N ILE A 41 -1.27 -7.56 -10.39
CA ILE A 41 -2.03 -8.34 -9.36
C ILE A 41 -1.57 -8.07 -7.91
N GLY A 42 -2.48 -7.70 -7.01
CA GLY A 42 -2.22 -7.51 -5.57
C GLY A 42 -3.06 -8.40 -4.65
N ALA A 43 -2.45 -9.00 -3.64
CA ALA A 43 -3.09 -9.85 -2.65
C ALA A 43 -3.83 -9.04 -1.57
N THR A 44 -5.07 -8.62 -1.86
CA THR A 44 -5.88 -7.74 -0.99
C THR A 44 -5.92 -8.15 0.49
N GLY A 45 -6.10 -9.45 0.78
CA GLY A 45 -6.18 -9.97 2.15
C GLY A 45 -4.84 -10.10 2.88
N ARG A 46 -3.71 -9.82 2.21
CA ARG A 46 -2.35 -9.90 2.76
C ARG A 46 -1.64 -8.54 2.75
N LYS A 47 -2.35 -7.45 2.45
CA LYS A 47 -1.78 -6.11 2.48
C LYS A 47 -1.41 -5.71 3.90
N TRP A 48 -0.36 -4.91 4.00
CA TRP A 48 -0.07 -4.18 5.23
C TRP A 48 -1.13 -3.10 5.48
N PRO A 49 -1.38 -2.71 6.74
CA PRO A 49 -2.22 -1.55 7.02
C PRO A 49 -1.67 -0.32 6.28
N GLN A 50 -2.56 0.49 5.71
CA GLN A 50 -2.17 1.73 5.01
C GLN A 50 -1.28 2.60 5.91
N HIS A 51 -0.32 3.33 5.36
CA HIS A 51 0.57 4.23 6.10
C HIS A 51 1.37 3.62 7.27
N SER A 52 1.38 2.29 7.43
CA SER A 52 2.13 1.64 8.50
C SER A 52 3.63 1.71 8.29
N THR A 53 4.36 1.58 9.39
CA THR A 53 5.80 1.35 9.38
C THR A 53 6.05 -0.15 9.44
N ILE A 54 6.72 -0.68 8.43
CA ILE A 54 7.17 -2.07 8.36
C ILE A 54 8.61 -2.12 8.83
N THR A 55 8.85 -2.92 9.86
CA THR A 55 10.19 -3.12 10.42
C THR A 55 10.96 -4.16 9.61
N ILE A 56 12.22 -3.87 9.29
CA ILE A 56 13.07 -4.71 8.44
C ILE A 56 14.39 -5.02 9.14
N ALA A 57 14.67 -6.30 9.34
CA ALA A 57 15.97 -6.78 9.82
C ALA A 57 16.83 -7.30 8.67
N LEU A 58 18.11 -6.94 8.66
CA LEU A 58 19.11 -7.37 7.67
C LEU A 58 20.12 -8.29 8.37
N ASN A 59 19.81 -9.58 8.43
CA ASN A 59 20.52 -10.55 9.25
C ASN A 59 21.62 -11.24 8.45
N GLY A 60 22.82 -11.33 9.03
CA GLY A 60 23.95 -12.05 8.43
C GLY A 60 24.52 -11.43 7.15
N MET A 61 24.26 -10.14 6.90
CA MET A 61 24.67 -9.45 5.67
C MET A 61 25.89 -8.54 5.87
N THR A 62 26.78 -8.50 4.86
CA THR A 62 27.85 -7.49 4.78
C THR A 62 27.28 -6.09 4.55
N LYS A 63 28.08 -5.03 4.81
CA LYS A 63 27.64 -3.65 4.56
C LYS A 63 27.25 -3.40 3.10
N ASP A 64 27.95 -4.02 2.16
CA ASP A 64 27.64 -3.89 0.72
C ASP A 64 26.34 -4.59 0.36
N GLN A 65 26.10 -5.79 0.88
CA GLN A 65 24.82 -6.49 0.70
C GLN A 65 23.65 -5.68 1.26
N GLN A 66 23.81 -5.11 2.47
CA GLN A 66 22.81 -4.23 3.07
C GLN A 66 22.56 -2.98 2.21
N LYS A 67 23.60 -2.41 1.59
CA LYS A 67 23.48 -1.27 0.68
C LYS A 67 22.63 -1.61 -0.54
N LEU A 68 22.85 -2.77 -1.16
CA LEU A 68 22.07 -3.24 -2.32
C LEU A 68 20.59 -3.46 -1.97
N VAL A 69 20.32 -4.08 -0.81
CA VAL A 69 18.95 -4.27 -0.32
C VAL A 69 18.26 -2.93 -0.09
N LYS A 70 18.92 -1.99 0.62
CA LYS A 70 18.37 -0.65 0.86
C LYS A 70 18.12 0.11 -0.44
N GLN A 71 19.01 -0.02 -1.43
CA GLN A 71 18.87 0.61 -2.72
C GLN A 71 17.65 0.07 -3.50
N GLY A 72 17.46 -1.26 -3.54
CA GLY A 72 16.31 -1.88 -4.20
C GLY A 72 14.98 -1.53 -3.52
N LEU A 73 14.89 -1.68 -2.19
CA LEU A 73 13.70 -1.31 -1.44
C LEU A 73 13.37 0.19 -1.57
N GLY A 74 14.40 1.04 -1.62
CA GLY A 74 14.26 2.48 -1.85
C GLY A 74 13.69 2.86 -3.23
N LYS A 75 13.67 1.94 -4.21
CA LYS A 75 12.96 2.15 -5.48
C LYS A 75 11.45 1.97 -5.35
N ILE A 76 10.98 1.24 -4.34
CA ILE A 76 9.55 0.98 -4.11
C ILE A 76 8.92 2.11 -3.30
N THR A 77 9.62 2.61 -2.26
CA THR A 77 9.09 3.58 -1.29
C THR A 77 8.46 4.85 -1.88
N PRO A 78 8.92 5.44 -3.00
CA PRO A 78 8.29 6.64 -3.57
C PRO A 78 6.89 6.40 -4.16
N HIS A 79 6.50 5.14 -4.36
CA HIS A 79 5.27 4.76 -5.06
C HIS A 79 4.17 4.22 -4.13
N ILE A 80 4.46 4.11 -2.83
CA ILE A 80 3.58 3.55 -1.81
C ILE A 80 3.46 4.52 -0.64
N ASN A 81 2.49 4.27 0.24
CA ASN A 81 2.33 5.03 1.48
C ASN A 81 2.92 4.36 2.73
N LEU A 82 3.57 3.20 2.58
CA LEU A 82 4.22 2.49 3.69
C LEU A 82 5.60 3.10 4.00
N ASN A 83 6.02 3.00 5.26
CA ASN A 83 7.36 3.41 5.70
C ASN A 83 8.20 2.17 5.99
N PHE A 84 9.46 2.14 5.54
CA PHE A 84 10.39 1.08 5.90
C PHE A 84 11.34 1.56 7.00
N LYS A 85 11.39 0.83 8.12
CA LYS A 85 12.28 1.12 9.25
C LYS A 85 13.20 -0.06 9.48
N TYR A 86 14.51 0.18 9.37
CA TYR A 86 15.51 -0.85 9.64
C TYR A 86 15.74 -0.98 11.15
N VAL A 87 15.62 -2.20 11.68
CA VAL A 87 15.81 -2.53 13.10
C VAL A 87 16.64 -3.81 13.23
N PRO A 88 17.37 -4.00 14.34
CA PRO A 88 18.03 -5.28 14.61
C PRO A 88 17.02 -6.33 15.13
N GLY A 89 17.39 -7.60 15.01
CA GLY A 89 16.77 -8.70 15.76
C GLY A 89 15.63 -9.45 15.05
N PRO A 90 15.12 -10.53 15.69
CA PRO A 90 14.12 -11.43 15.12
C PRO A 90 12.69 -10.87 15.16
N ASP A 91 12.43 -9.80 15.90
CA ASP A 91 11.07 -9.25 16.06
C ASP A 91 10.65 -8.33 14.89
N ALA A 92 11.51 -8.18 13.88
CA ALA A 92 11.17 -7.41 12.68
C ALA A 92 10.06 -8.11 11.87
N ASP A 93 9.16 -7.30 11.32
CA ASP A 93 8.08 -7.73 10.43
C ASP A 93 8.62 -8.50 9.21
N ILE A 94 9.68 -7.97 8.59
CA ILE A 94 10.40 -8.60 7.48
C ILE A 94 11.83 -8.91 7.94
N ARG A 95 12.25 -10.16 7.80
CA ARG A 95 13.59 -10.64 8.14
C ARG A 95 14.30 -11.11 6.88
N ILE A 96 15.33 -10.36 6.48
CA ILE A 96 16.07 -10.62 5.25
C ILE A 96 17.40 -11.28 5.59
N SER A 97 17.75 -12.36 4.88
CA SER A 97 19.05 -13.04 5.03
C SER A 97 19.64 -13.46 3.69
N PRO A 98 20.97 -13.65 3.59
CA PRO A 98 21.56 -14.32 2.44
C PRO A 98 21.00 -15.75 2.28
N SER A 99 20.74 -16.14 1.03
CA SER A 99 20.41 -17.53 0.70
C SER A 99 21.65 -18.41 0.90
N SER A 100 21.47 -19.57 1.53
CA SER A 100 22.50 -20.62 1.57
C SER A 100 22.58 -21.40 0.25
N GLU A 101 21.57 -21.27 -0.61
CA GLU A 101 21.47 -21.95 -1.90
C GLU A 101 21.96 -21.04 -3.02
N LYS A 102 23.06 -21.42 -3.68
CA LYS A 102 23.58 -20.72 -4.86
C LYS A 102 22.61 -20.90 -6.04
N GLY A 103 22.31 -19.82 -6.75
CA GLY A 103 21.44 -19.85 -7.93
C GLY A 103 19.94 -19.71 -7.63
N SER A 104 19.52 -19.64 -6.37
CA SER A 104 18.11 -19.50 -5.99
C SER A 104 17.48 -18.14 -6.33
N ASN A 105 18.29 -17.18 -6.79
CA ASN A 105 17.97 -15.76 -6.98
C ASN A 105 17.46 -15.07 -5.70
N GLY A 106 16.21 -15.33 -5.31
CA GLY A 106 15.55 -14.73 -4.16
C GLY A 106 14.20 -15.38 -3.88
N SER A 107 13.66 -15.12 -2.70
CA SER A 107 12.30 -15.52 -2.32
C SER A 107 11.77 -14.60 -1.23
N SER A 108 10.45 -14.48 -1.14
CA SER A 108 9.80 -13.63 -0.15
C SER A 108 8.43 -14.17 0.23
N ARG A 109 8.06 -14.02 1.51
CA ARG A 109 6.67 -14.19 1.94
C ARG A 109 5.82 -13.05 1.39
N VAL A 110 4.57 -13.35 1.06
CA VAL A 110 3.67 -12.36 0.47
C VAL A 110 2.99 -11.51 1.55
N GLY A 111 3.32 -10.21 1.60
CA GLY A 111 2.64 -9.26 2.48
C GLY A 111 2.71 -9.66 3.96
N THR A 112 1.57 -9.60 4.64
CA THR A 112 1.45 -9.96 6.07
C THR A 112 1.63 -11.45 6.37
N ASP A 113 1.82 -12.32 5.37
CA ASP A 113 2.25 -13.71 5.58
C ASP A 113 3.59 -13.78 6.34
N ALA A 114 4.41 -12.74 6.21
CA ALA A 114 5.65 -12.60 6.97
C ALA A 114 5.42 -12.67 8.50
N LYS A 115 4.31 -12.13 9.01
CA LYS A 115 3.95 -12.16 10.44
C LYS A 115 3.56 -13.54 10.96
N ARG A 116 3.19 -14.45 10.05
CA ARG A 116 2.81 -15.83 10.39
C ARG A 116 3.98 -16.80 10.30
N SER A 117 5.14 -16.32 9.85
CA SER A 117 6.34 -17.13 9.72
C SER A 117 7.03 -17.28 11.09
N ASN A 118 7.76 -18.38 11.28
CA ASN A 118 8.57 -18.60 12.46
C ASN A 118 9.49 -17.39 12.71
N PRO A 119 9.50 -16.77 13.90
CA PRO A 119 10.34 -15.60 14.21
C PRO A 119 11.84 -15.84 14.00
N LEU A 120 12.30 -17.10 14.08
CA LEU A 120 13.71 -17.47 13.88
C LEU A 120 14.09 -17.69 12.41
N GLU A 121 13.11 -17.74 11.51
CA GLU A 121 13.36 -17.97 10.09
C GLU A 121 13.29 -16.66 9.29
N PRO A 122 14.12 -16.52 8.23
CA PRO A 122 14.01 -15.40 7.31
C PRO A 122 12.67 -15.44 6.57
N THR A 123 12.06 -14.26 6.37
CA THR A 123 10.86 -14.10 5.55
C THR A 123 11.20 -13.72 4.12
N MET A 124 12.46 -13.37 3.87
CA MET A 124 12.98 -13.00 2.56
C MET A 124 14.45 -13.44 2.45
N LEU A 125 14.82 -13.97 1.29
CA LEU A 125 16.16 -14.49 1.01
C LEU A 125 16.68 -13.92 -0.31
N PHE A 126 18.00 -13.71 -0.38
CA PHE A 126 18.68 -13.28 -1.60
C PHE A 126 19.97 -14.04 -1.85
N ASP A 127 20.19 -14.46 -3.09
CA ASP A 127 21.51 -14.83 -3.58
C ASP A 127 22.27 -13.56 -4.00
N PHE A 128 23.34 -13.25 -3.26
CA PHE A 128 24.22 -12.11 -3.48
C PHE A 128 25.43 -12.41 -4.39
N ASN A 129 25.59 -13.65 -4.88
CA ASN A 129 26.69 -14.01 -5.77
C ASN A 129 26.38 -13.68 -7.25
N ARG A 130 25.94 -12.43 -7.49
CA ARG A 130 25.49 -11.94 -8.79
C ARG A 130 25.89 -10.46 -8.95
N PRO A 131 25.90 -9.92 -10.18
CA PRO A 131 26.14 -8.50 -10.39
C PRO A 131 25.17 -7.61 -9.58
N PRO A 132 25.64 -6.47 -9.02
CA PRO A 132 24.82 -5.57 -8.19
C PRO A 132 23.45 -5.20 -8.77
N GLU A 133 23.39 -4.91 -10.07
CA GLU A 133 22.16 -4.56 -10.77
C GLU A 133 21.12 -5.69 -10.79
N ASN A 134 21.57 -6.94 -10.91
CA ASN A 134 20.70 -8.12 -10.85
C ASN A 134 20.20 -8.39 -9.44
N ILE A 135 21.04 -8.12 -8.43
CA ILE A 135 20.63 -8.17 -7.02
C ILE A 135 19.56 -7.11 -6.77
N ILE A 136 19.78 -5.87 -7.19
CA ILE A 136 18.82 -4.77 -7.03
C ILE A 136 17.48 -5.11 -7.70
N ALA A 137 17.49 -5.63 -8.93
CA ALA A 137 16.26 -6.06 -9.61
C ALA A 137 15.52 -7.15 -8.82
N THR A 138 16.26 -8.14 -8.28
CA THR A 138 15.69 -9.19 -7.44
C THR A 138 15.13 -8.60 -6.14
N VAL A 139 15.82 -7.65 -5.50
CA VAL A 139 15.34 -6.96 -4.30
C VAL A 139 14.04 -6.22 -4.55
N ILE A 140 13.90 -5.58 -5.72
CA ILE A 140 12.63 -4.92 -6.08
C ILE A 140 11.52 -5.98 -6.23
N HIS A 141 11.76 -7.06 -6.97
CA HIS A 141 10.78 -8.16 -7.14
C HIS A 141 10.33 -8.77 -5.80
N GLU A 142 11.28 -9.18 -4.96
CA GLU A 142 10.97 -9.77 -3.65
C GLU A 142 10.38 -8.75 -2.67
N GLY A 143 10.77 -7.48 -2.78
CA GLY A 143 10.18 -6.37 -2.05
C GLY A 143 8.72 -6.13 -2.41
N LEU A 144 8.34 -6.29 -3.68
CA LEU A 144 6.96 -6.23 -4.14
C LEU A 144 6.13 -7.40 -3.57
N HIS A 145 6.66 -8.63 -3.56
CA HIS A 145 6.03 -9.75 -2.85
C HIS A 145 5.82 -9.42 -1.36
N ALA A 146 6.84 -8.87 -0.70
CA ALA A 146 6.79 -8.54 0.72
C ALA A 146 5.73 -7.49 1.08
N ILE A 147 5.28 -6.68 0.11
CA ILE A 147 4.15 -5.75 0.31
C ILE A 147 2.84 -6.25 -0.32
N GLY A 148 2.80 -7.48 -0.81
CA GLY A 148 1.58 -8.16 -1.22
C GLY A 148 1.29 -8.12 -2.73
N VAL A 149 2.28 -7.90 -3.59
CA VAL A 149 2.13 -8.06 -5.05
C VAL A 149 2.32 -9.53 -5.42
N LEU A 150 1.62 -10.02 -6.44
CA LEU A 150 1.71 -11.41 -6.93
C LEU A 150 2.34 -11.46 -8.33
N HIS A 151 2.73 -12.65 -8.77
CA HIS A 151 3.36 -12.83 -10.07
C HIS A 151 2.45 -12.45 -11.24
N GLU A 152 2.99 -11.67 -12.15
CA GLU A 152 2.27 -11.15 -13.31
C GLU A 152 2.00 -12.22 -14.36
N HIS A 153 2.90 -13.20 -14.47
CA HIS A 153 2.67 -14.34 -15.35
C HIS A 153 1.48 -15.16 -14.89
N GLN A 154 0.91 -15.01 -13.69
CA GLN A 154 -0.32 -15.71 -13.28
C GLN A 154 -1.59 -14.86 -13.48
N HIS A 155 -1.48 -13.73 -14.18
CA HIS A 155 -2.61 -12.84 -14.45
C HIS A 155 -3.70 -13.54 -15.27
N PRO A 156 -5.00 -13.41 -14.92
CA PRO A 156 -6.08 -14.10 -15.63
C PRO A 156 -6.21 -13.65 -17.09
N ASP A 157 -5.85 -12.40 -17.39
CA ASP A 157 -5.90 -11.84 -18.75
C ASP A 157 -4.59 -12.03 -19.54
N ARG A 158 -3.62 -12.81 -19.02
CA ARG A 158 -2.38 -13.09 -19.76
C ARG A 158 -2.70 -13.86 -21.04
N LYS A 159 -1.98 -13.56 -22.13
CA LYS A 159 -2.11 -14.25 -23.42
C LYS A 159 -0.89 -15.13 -23.70
N ILE A 160 -0.52 -15.96 -22.73
CA ILE A 160 0.66 -16.84 -22.80
C ILE A 160 0.20 -18.29 -22.92
N SER A 161 0.76 -19.01 -23.89
CA SER A 161 0.64 -20.45 -24.02
C SER A 161 1.98 -21.10 -23.64
N PHE A 162 1.98 -21.92 -22.60
CA PHE A 162 3.20 -22.58 -22.12
C PHE A 162 3.39 -23.92 -22.81
N ASP A 163 4.64 -24.27 -23.10
CA ASP A 163 5.07 -25.64 -23.37
C ASP A 163 5.50 -26.26 -22.03
N GLU A 164 4.69 -27.15 -21.47
CA GLU A 164 4.97 -27.75 -20.15
C GLU A 164 6.19 -28.68 -20.16
N GLU A 165 6.52 -29.31 -21.30
CA GLU A 165 7.70 -30.16 -21.42
C GLU A 165 8.98 -29.32 -21.36
N GLU A 166 9.01 -28.20 -22.08
CA GLU A 166 10.13 -27.25 -22.05
C GLU A 166 10.26 -26.55 -20.69
N LEU A 167 9.23 -26.56 -19.84
CA LEU A 167 9.28 -26.05 -18.46
C LEU A 167 9.84 -27.07 -17.44
N LYS A 168 9.82 -28.38 -17.73
CA LYS A 168 10.31 -29.43 -16.80
C LYS A 168 11.75 -29.21 -16.31
N PRO A 169 12.72 -28.75 -17.13
CA PRO A 169 14.07 -28.49 -16.64
C PRO A 169 14.15 -27.47 -15.49
N ARG A 170 13.19 -26.55 -15.35
CA ARG A 170 13.17 -25.60 -14.22
C ARG A 170 12.86 -26.25 -12.86
N PHE A 171 12.29 -27.44 -12.89
CA PHE A 171 11.84 -28.21 -11.74
C PHE A 171 12.60 -29.53 -11.61
N GLU A 172 13.81 -29.60 -12.15
CA GLU A 172 14.70 -30.74 -11.98
C GLU A 172 14.90 -31.04 -10.48
N GLY A 173 14.70 -32.30 -10.08
CA GLY A 173 14.72 -32.72 -8.68
C GLY A 173 13.39 -32.51 -7.91
N SER A 174 12.33 -32.00 -8.54
CA SER A 174 10.99 -32.07 -7.98
C SER A 174 10.49 -33.51 -7.94
N LYS A 175 9.78 -33.87 -6.86
CA LYS A 175 9.06 -35.15 -6.74
C LYS A 175 7.81 -35.22 -7.63
N ASN A 176 7.26 -34.06 -8.01
CA ASN A 176 6.08 -33.96 -8.86
C ASN A 176 6.17 -32.68 -9.73
N PRO A 177 6.98 -32.71 -10.79
CA PRO A 177 7.25 -31.53 -11.61
C PRO A 177 5.99 -30.98 -12.28
N GLU A 178 5.06 -31.83 -12.72
CA GLU A 178 3.79 -31.39 -13.35
C GLU A 178 2.95 -30.54 -12.38
N LYS A 179 2.80 -31.00 -11.14
CA LYS A 179 2.09 -30.24 -10.11
C LYS A 179 2.80 -28.92 -9.78
N ASP A 180 4.12 -28.92 -9.75
CA ASP A 180 4.90 -27.72 -9.44
C ASP A 180 4.88 -26.70 -10.59
N ILE A 181 4.98 -27.16 -11.84
CA ILE A 181 4.77 -26.33 -13.04
C ILE A 181 3.38 -25.70 -12.99
N LYS A 182 2.37 -26.52 -12.72
CA LYS A 182 1.00 -26.04 -12.61
C LYS A 182 0.84 -24.98 -11.54
N ASN A 183 1.33 -25.22 -10.33
CA ASN A 183 1.11 -24.30 -9.22
C ASN A 183 1.93 -23.00 -9.32
N ASN A 184 3.15 -23.08 -9.84
CA ASN A 184 4.08 -21.95 -9.83
C ASN A 184 4.11 -21.17 -11.16
N ILE A 185 3.78 -21.82 -12.28
CA ILE A 185 3.88 -21.24 -13.63
C ILE A 185 2.52 -21.14 -14.32
N THR A 186 1.82 -22.25 -14.53
CA THR A 186 0.70 -22.27 -15.49
C THR A 186 -0.66 -21.95 -14.87
N ASN A 187 -0.83 -22.01 -13.55
CA ASN A 187 -2.09 -21.60 -12.93
C ASN A 187 -2.29 -20.08 -13.01
N ILE A 188 -3.51 -19.69 -13.35
CA ILE A 188 -4.00 -18.31 -13.25
C ILE A 188 -4.60 -18.03 -11.88
N ILE A 189 -4.42 -16.81 -11.40
CA ILE A 189 -5.08 -16.31 -10.19
C ILE A 189 -6.48 -15.84 -10.56
N LYS A 190 -7.51 -16.52 -10.02
CA LYS A 190 -8.90 -16.26 -10.36
C LYS A 190 -9.42 -14.96 -9.73
N ARG A 191 -10.30 -14.25 -10.46
CA ARG A 191 -11.05 -13.10 -9.95
C ARG A 191 -12.08 -13.59 -8.93
N GLN A 192 -12.19 -12.90 -7.80
CA GLN A 192 -13.14 -13.23 -6.72
C GLN A 192 -13.66 -11.95 -6.07
N LYS A 193 -14.91 -11.97 -5.56
CA LYS A 193 -15.58 -10.79 -4.96
C LYS A 193 -14.81 -10.15 -3.78
N LYS A 194 -14.11 -10.97 -2.99
CA LYS A 194 -13.19 -10.55 -1.91
C LYS A 194 -11.74 -10.95 -2.21
N GLY A 195 -11.40 -11.04 -3.49
CA GLY A 195 -10.15 -11.60 -3.98
C GLY A 195 -9.01 -10.59 -4.17
N PRO A 196 -7.98 -10.98 -4.92
CA PRO A 196 -6.89 -10.11 -5.32
C PRO A 196 -7.39 -8.88 -6.08
N THR A 197 -6.72 -7.75 -5.90
CA THR A 197 -6.87 -6.57 -6.75
C THR A 197 -6.18 -6.86 -8.06
N PHE A 198 -6.89 -6.67 -9.16
CA PHE A 198 -6.34 -6.77 -10.50
C PHE A 198 -6.36 -5.41 -11.15
N THR A 199 -5.37 -5.21 -11.97
CA THR A 199 -5.27 -4.14 -12.93
C THR A 199 -5.04 -4.81 -14.31
N GLN A 200 -4.73 -4.12 -15.41
CA GLN A 200 -4.49 -4.83 -16.70
C GLN A 200 -3.24 -5.73 -16.64
N TYR A 201 -3.12 -6.70 -17.54
CA TYR A 201 -1.89 -7.51 -17.65
C TYR A 201 -0.71 -6.66 -18.18
N ASP A 202 0.48 -6.80 -17.58
CA ASP A 202 1.70 -6.10 -17.99
C ASP A 202 2.91 -7.03 -18.26
N PRO A 203 3.23 -7.34 -19.53
CA PRO A 203 4.40 -8.17 -19.85
C PRO A 203 5.75 -7.53 -19.47
N LYS A 204 5.77 -6.21 -19.18
CA LYS A 204 6.97 -5.48 -18.74
C LYS A 204 7.09 -5.39 -17.22
N SER A 205 6.12 -5.92 -16.47
CA SER A 205 6.16 -5.93 -15.01
C SER A 205 7.42 -6.61 -14.51
N ILE A 206 8.05 -6.04 -13.48
CA ILE A 206 9.14 -6.71 -12.77
C ILE A 206 8.67 -7.99 -12.08
N MET A 207 7.36 -8.14 -11.85
CA MET A 207 6.72 -9.34 -11.29
C MET A 207 6.43 -10.42 -12.34
N HIS A 208 6.76 -10.17 -13.60
CA HIS A 208 6.67 -11.17 -14.66
C HIS A 208 7.94 -12.01 -14.73
N TYR A 209 7.79 -13.34 -14.75
CA TYR A 209 8.92 -14.24 -14.99
C TYR A 209 9.43 -14.14 -16.43
N GLU A 210 10.73 -14.35 -16.60
CA GLU A 210 11.29 -14.53 -17.94
C GLU A 210 10.94 -15.93 -18.48
N PHE A 211 10.62 -15.99 -19.77
CA PHE A 211 10.34 -17.23 -20.50
C PHE A 211 10.97 -17.17 -21.89
N THR A 212 11.63 -18.24 -22.28
CA THR A 212 12.21 -18.41 -23.61
C THR A 212 11.12 -18.69 -24.64
N SER A 213 11.44 -18.53 -25.93
CA SER A 213 10.48 -18.84 -27.00
C SER A 213 10.04 -20.31 -27.00
N LYS A 214 10.94 -21.23 -26.62
CA LYS A 214 10.63 -22.67 -26.50
C LYS A 214 9.57 -22.94 -25.43
N GLU A 215 9.77 -22.37 -24.23
CA GLU A 215 8.81 -22.45 -23.12
C GLU A 215 7.44 -21.83 -23.46
N LEU A 216 7.36 -21.04 -24.54
CA LEU A 216 6.15 -20.33 -24.98
C LEU A 216 5.61 -20.85 -26.33
N ASN A 217 5.83 -22.12 -26.68
CA ASN A 217 5.36 -22.74 -27.94
C ASN A 217 5.79 -21.95 -29.20
N GLY A 218 6.99 -21.39 -29.22
CA GLY A 218 7.52 -20.62 -30.35
C GLY A 218 7.06 -19.15 -30.39
N ALA A 219 6.25 -18.68 -29.42
CA ALA A 219 5.92 -17.26 -29.29
C ALA A 219 7.18 -16.43 -28.93
N PRO A 220 7.16 -15.09 -29.11
CA PRO A 220 8.27 -14.24 -28.70
C PRO A 220 8.62 -14.42 -27.22
N ALA A 221 9.92 -14.53 -26.93
CA ALA A 221 10.41 -14.66 -25.57
C ALA A 221 10.03 -13.45 -24.71
N ILE A 222 9.75 -13.69 -23.43
CA ILE A 222 9.56 -12.64 -22.44
C ILE A 222 10.88 -12.46 -21.69
N PRO A 223 11.59 -11.34 -21.89
CA PRO A 223 12.88 -11.12 -21.24
C PRO A 223 12.71 -10.83 -19.75
N LYS A 224 13.82 -10.93 -19.01
CA LYS A 224 13.86 -10.47 -17.63
C LYS A 224 13.66 -8.96 -17.54
N ASN A 225 12.63 -8.55 -16.81
CA ASN A 225 12.39 -7.15 -16.47
C ASN A 225 13.19 -6.79 -15.20
N ASN A 226 13.98 -5.72 -15.26
CA ASN A 226 14.90 -5.35 -14.16
C ASN A 226 14.52 -4.03 -13.47
N GLN A 227 13.40 -3.41 -13.85
CA GLN A 227 12.93 -2.13 -13.34
C GLN A 227 11.42 -2.16 -13.16
N LEU A 228 10.90 -1.29 -12.29
CA LEU A 228 9.46 -1.07 -12.16
C LEU A 228 8.89 -0.56 -13.48
N SER A 229 7.87 -1.24 -13.99
CA SER A 229 7.05 -0.76 -15.08
C SER A 229 6.06 0.32 -14.62
N GLU A 230 5.45 1.02 -15.58
CA GLU A 230 4.31 1.90 -15.28
C GLU A 230 3.14 1.13 -14.65
N GLY A 231 2.96 -0.13 -15.06
CA GLY A 231 2.00 -1.06 -14.48
C GLY A 231 2.25 -1.29 -12.99
N ASP A 232 3.46 -1.70 -12.65
CA ASP A 232 3.87 -1.92 -11.26
C ASP A 232 3.58 -0.69 -10.40
N ILE A 233 4.00 0.49 -10.86
CA ILE A 233 3.77 1.76 -10.15
C ILE A 233 2.26 2.02 -9.97
N ALA A 234 1.46 1.74 -10.99
CA ALA A 234 0.02 1.96 -10.94
C ALA A 234 -0.70 0.99 -9.99
N LEU A 235 -0.28 -0.27 -9.95
CA LEU A 235 -0.75 -1.24 -8.96
C LEU A 235 -0.32 -0.82 -7.55
N LEU A 236 0.94 -0.46 -7.34
CA LEU A 236 1.45 0.03 -6.06
C LEU A 236 0.62 1.19 -5.51
N ARG A 237 0.30 2.16 -6.36
CA ARG A 237 -0.55 3.31 -6.00
C ARG A 237 -2.02 2.94 -5.77
N THR A 238 -2.46 1.78 -6.23
CA THR A 238 -3.80 1.25 -5.94
C THR A 238 -3.81 0.48 -4.62
N LEU A 239 -2.75 -0.28 -4.33
CA LEU A 239 -2.62 -1.04 -3.09
C LEU A 239 -2.29 -0.13 -1.89
N TYR A 240 -1.43 0.86 -2.10
CA TYR A 240 -0.91 1.80 -1.10
C TYR A 240 -0.87 3.22 -1.68
N PRO A 241 -2.02 3.91 -1.80
CA PRO A 241 -2.10 5.23 -2.41
C PRO A 241 -1.12 6.21 -1.75
N PRO A 242 -0.14 6.78 -2.48
CA PRO A 242 0.82 7.73 -1.92
C PRO A 242 0.12 8.86 -1.19
N ARG A 243 0.72 9.32 -0.09
CA ARG A 243 0.16 10.43 0.69
C ARG A 243 -0.02 11.64 -0.23
N THR A 244 -1.26 12.09 -0.40
CA THR A 244 -1.60 13.30 -1.18
C THR A 244 -1.45 14.59 -0.36
N GLY A 245 -0.99 14.49 0.89
CA GLY A 245 -0.80 15.61 1.82
C GLY A 245 0.60 15.65 2.45
N PRO A 246 0.97 16.77 3.08
CA PRO A 246 2.27 16.97 3.73
C PRO A 246 2.62 15.91 4.79
N SER A 247 3.90 15.72 5.09
CA SER A 247 4.34 14.97 6.27
C SER A 247 4.02 15.72 7.57
N ILE A 248 4.10 15.07 8.75
CA ILE A 248 3.96 15.77 10.04
C ILE A 248 5.00 16.90 10.14
N LYS A 249 6.24 16.64 9.70
CA LYS A 249 7.32 17.63 9.65
C LYS A 249 6.96 18.80 8.74
N ASP A 250 6.48 18.51 7.53
CA ASP A 250 6.09 19.56 6.58
C ASP A 250 4.91 20.38 7.10
N THR A 251 3.95 19.76 7.81
CA THR A 251 2.84 20.47 8.45
C THR A 251 3.35 21.39 9.56
N VAL A 252 4.24 20.91 10.42
CA VAL A 252 4.87 21.70 11.49
C VAL A 252 5.60 22.91 10.90
N GLU A 253 6.38 22.72 9.85
CA GLU A 253 7.10 23.80 9.17
C GLU A 253 6.15 24.78 8.49
N LYS A 254 5.18 24.29 7.70
CA LYS A 254 4.24 25.14 6.94
C LYS A 254 3.30 25.96 7.83
N LEU A 255 2.88 25.41 8.95
CA LEU A 255 1.94 26.05 9.87
C LEU A 255 2.64 26.71 11.06
N ASN A 256 3.98 26.67 11.14
CA ASN A 256 4.74 27.07 12.32
C ASN A 256 4.10 26.52 13.61
N ALA A 257 3.78 25.23 13.60
CA ALA A 257 2.97 24.58 14.63
C ALA A 257 3.83 23.90 15.69
N THR A 258 3.31 23.79 16.91
CA THR A 258 3.77 22.80 17.90
C THR A 258 2.97 21.51 17.71
N VAL A 259 3.58 20.35 17.94
CA VAL A 259 2.91 19.05 17.81
C VAL A 259 2.95 18.28 19.12
N VAL A 260 1.81 17.68 19.50
CA VAL A 260 1.71 16.80 20.67
C VAL A 260 1.79 15.35 20.19
N LEU A 261 3.02 14.82 20.08
CA LEU A 261 3.31 13.56 19.36
C LEU A 261 2.47 12.36 19.82
N ASN A 262 2.26 12.21 21.14
CA ASN A 262 1.48 11.10 21.71
C ASN A 262 -0.04 11.26 21.55
N LYS A 263 -0.50 12.41 21.06
CA LYS A 263 -1.92 12.70 20.79
C LYS A 263 -2.23 12.81 19.30
N LEU A 264 -1.26 12.62 18.42
CA LEU A 264 -1.54 12.60 16.99
C LEU A 264 -2.48 11.44 16.65
N TRP A 265 -3.41 11.69 15.74
CA TRP A 265 -4.17 10.61 15.12
C TRP A 265 -3.20 9.64 14.44
N PRO A 266 -3.48 8.32 14.45
CA PRO A 266 -2.63 7.37 13.77
C PRO A 266 -2.45 7.79 12.31
N ALA A 267 -1.21 7.78 11.81
CA ALA A 267 -0.82 8.29 10.49
C ALA A 267 -1.61 7.70 9.30
N VAL A 268 -2.38 6.65 9.58
CA VAL A 268 -3.16 5.81 8.67
C VAL A 268 -4.67 6.14 8.66
N SER A 269 -5.14 6.95 9.61
CA SER A 269 -6.57 7.19 9.83
C SER A 269 -7.07 8.32 8.94
N THR A 270 -8.19 8.09 8.25
CA THR A 270 -9.05 9.18 7.83
C THR A 270 -9.84 9.60 9.05
N VAL A 271 -9.65 10.83 9.51
CA VAL A 271 -10.38 11.37 10.67
C VAL A 271 -11.73 11.86 10.18
N THR A 272 -12.79 11.24 10.68
CA THR A 272 -14.17 11.60 10.32
C THR A 272 -14.64 12.84 11.08
N ILE A 273 -15.41 13.70 10.42
CA ILE A 273 -15.91 14.96 10.97
C ILE A 273 -17.44 14.96 10.91
N SER A 274 -18.06 15.13 12.07
CA SER A 274 -19.51 15.37 12.21
C SER A 274 -19.76 16.83 12.57
N LEU A 275 -20.76 17.44 11.95
CA LEU A 275 -21.23 18.80 12.25
C LEU A 275 -22.60 18.71 12.92
N LEU A 276 -22.63 18.97 14.24
CA LEU A 276 -23.79 18.75 15.10
C LEU A 276 -24.62 20.01 15.26
N ASP A 277 -25.94 19.89 15.16
CA ASP A 277 -26.93 20.93 15.50
C ASP A 277 -26.69 22.30 14.85
N MET A 278 -26.28 22.29 13.57
CA MET A 278 -25.95 23.47 12.78
C MET A 278 -26.88 23.64 11.58
N THR A 279 -27.10 24.90 11.18
CA THR A 279 -27.73 25.24 9.90
C THR A 279 -26.82 24.90 8.72
N ASP A 280 -27.40 24.75 7.52
CA ASP A 280 -26.62 24.44 6.31
C ASP A 280 -25.58 25.52 5.98
N GLU A 281 -25.87 26.79 6.30
CA GLU A 281 -24.94 27.90 6.12
C GLU A 281 -23.74 27.78 7.05
N GLN A 282 -23.98 27.44 8.32
CA GLN A 282 -22.94 27.20 9.31
C GLN A 282 -22.07 26.01 8.91
N LYS A 283 -22.70 24.90 8.51
CA LYS A 283 -22.00 23.70 8.02
C LYS A 283 -21.12 24.03 6.83
N LYS A 284 -21.66 24.72 5.82
CA LYS A 284 -20.92 25.16 4.63
C LYS A 284 -19.72 26.03 4.97
N PHE A 285 -19.87 26.98 5.90
CA PHE A 285 -18.79 27.85 6.34
C PHE A 285 -17.66 27.09 7.04
N ILE A 286 -17.99 26.18 7.96
CA ILE A 286 -17.01 25.36 8.68
C ILE A 286 -16.30 24.42 7.71
N THR A 287 -17.05 23.71 6.87
CA THR A 287 -16.49 22.82 5.84
C THR A 287 -15.54 23.56 4.90
N HIS A 288 -15.89 24.77 4.45
CA HIS A 288 -15.04 25.59 3.60
C HIS A 288 -13.69 25.92 4.26
N ASN A 289 -13.71 26.34 5.53
CA ASN A 289 -12.49 26.70 6.24
C ASN A 289 -11.61 25.49 6.59
N ILE A 290 -12.21 24.35 6.93
CA ILE A 290 -11.48 23.08 7.12
C ILE A 290 -10.83 22.63 5.80
N LYS A 291 -11.57 22.68 4.69
CA LYS A 291 -11.03 22.34 3.36
C LYS A 291 -9.86 23.24 2.94
N LYS A 292 -9.88 24.52 3.30
CA LYS A 292 -8.73 25.43 3.08
C LYS A 292 -7.48 25.02 3.87
N LEU A 293 -7.65 24.42 5.05
CA LEU A 293 -6.54 23.98 5.89
C LEU A 293 -5.96 22.62 5.45
N GLN A 294 -6.81 21.73 4.89
CA GLN A 294 -6.47 20.36 4.49
C GLN A 294 -5.17 20.21 3.69
N PRO A 295 -4.83 21.06 2.69
CA PRO A 295 -3.58 20.93 1.92
C PRO A 295 -2.30 21.12 2.75
N HIS A 296 -2.41 21.73 3.93
CA HIS A 296 -1.31 21.98 4.85
C HIS A 296 -1.21 20.92 5.96
N LEU A 297 -2.21 20.05 6.08
CA LEU A 297 -2.32 19.06 7.14
C LEU A 297 -1.83 17.69 6.68
N SER A 298 -1.14 17.02 7.59
CA SER A 298 -0.65 15.66 7.35
C SER A 298 -1.75 14.60 7.52
N THR A 299 -2.84 14.94 8.20
CA THR A 299 -3.97 14.04 8.48
C THR A 299 -5.06 14.21 7.42
N GLN A 300 -5.54 13.11 6.85
CA GLN A 300 -6.68 13.12 5.94
C GLN A 300 -7.99 13.20 6.71
N THR A 301 -8.95 13.97 6.18
CA THR A 301 -10.21 14.22 6.87
C THR A 301 -11.39 14.01 5.93
N GLN A 302 -12.51 13.54 6.46
CA GLN A 302 -13.73 13.29 5.71
C GLN A 302 -14.96 13.68 6.53
N PHE A 303 -15.88 14.44 5.92
CA PHE A 303 -17.17 14.74 6.54
C PHE A 303 -18.11 13.52 6.44
N THR A 304 -18.90 13.29 7.48
CA THR A 304 -19.92 12.24 7.55
C THR A 304 -21.25 12.83 8.01
N ASP A 305 -22.34 12.21 7.57
CA ASP A 305 -23.71 12.54 8.01
C ASP A 305 -24.06 11.88 9.34
N GLN A 306 -23.23 10.92 9.80
CA GLN A 306 -23.39 10.29 11.11
C GLN A 306 -22.94 11.24 12.22
N ALA A 307 -23.57 11.15 13.39
CA ALA A 307 -23.25 11.99 14.54
C ALA A 307 -22.02 11.51 15.34
N ASP A 308 -21.49 10.32 15.04
CA ASP A 308 -20.46 9.60 15.79
C ASP A 308 -19.03 9.74 15.23
N GLY A 309 -18.77 10.80 14.45
CA GLY A 309 -17.45 11.04 13.87
C GLY A 309 -16.34 11.16 14.93
N ASP A 310 -15.09 10.97 14.49
CA ASP A 310 -13.90 11.13 15.33
C ASP A 310 -13.79 12.54 15.92
N ILE A 311 -14.05 13.56 15.10
CA ILE A 311 -14.17 14.97 15.49
C ILE A 311 -15.64 15.38 15.34
N ARG A 312 -16.27 15.75 16.46
CA ARG A 312 -17.67 16.18 16.52
C ARG A 312 -17.70 17.66 16.85
N ILE A 313 -18.01 18.47 15.84
CA ILE A 313 -18.01 19.94 15.97
C ILE A 313 -19.43 20.41 16.26
N SER A 314 -19.61 21.12 17.36
CA SER A 314 -20.85 21.84 17.69
C SER A 314 -20.60 23.34 17.79
N LEU A 315 -21.68 24.11 17.92
CA LEU A 315 -21.60 25.51 18.32
C LEU A 315 -21.69 25.62 19.84
N SER A 316 -20.94 26.56 20.41
CA SER A 316 -20.89 26.83 21.84
C SER A 316 -22.15 27.58 22.29
N THR A 317 -22.72 27.13 23.40
CA THR A 317 -23.85 27.78 24.09
C THR A 317 -23.41 28.81 25.14
N ASP A 318 -22.17 28.69 25.64
CA ASP A 318 -21.58 29.54 26.69
C ASP A 318 -20.65 30.64 26.16
N GLY A 319 -20.54 30.74 24.83
CA GLY A 319 -19.67 31.71 24.16
C GLY A 319 -18.18 31.33 24.10
N LYS A 320 -17.78 30.17 24.62
CA LYS A 320 -16.38 29.74 24.65
C LYS A 320 -16.07 28.70 23.58
N SER A 321 -14.97 28.93 22.87
CA SER A 321 -14.45 28.00 21.87
C SER A 321 -13.42 27.05 22.49
N TRP A 322 -13.51 25.76 22.19
CA TRP A 322 -12.56 24.76 22.69
C TRP A 322 -12.44 23.56 21.74
N SER A 323 -11.38 22.76 21.91
CA SER A 323 -11.14 21.55 21.14
C SER A 323 -10.36 20.54 21.97
N ALA A 324 -10.79 19.28 21.96
CA ALA A 324 -9.97 18.17 22.41
C ALA A 324 -8.67 18.13 21.60
N ILE A 325 -7.56 17.69 22.21
CA ILE A 325 -6.27 17.67 21.52
C ILE A 325 -6.08 16.33 20.84
N GLY A 326 -6.11 16.33 19.51
CA GLY A 326 -5.82 15.13 18.72
C GLY A 326 -6.72 13.94 19.08
N SER A 327 -6.11 12.78 19.26
CA SER A 327 -6.79 11.51 19.57
C SER A 327 -7.48 11.46 20.93
N ASP A 328 -7.29 12.45 21.82
CA ASP A 328 -8.04 12.55 23.07
C ASP A 328 -9.55 12.66 22.83
N ALA A 329 -9.96 13.12 21.64
CA ALA A 329 -11.36 13.15 21.22
C ALA A 329 -12.05 11.78 21.32
N ARG A 330 -11.30 10.67 21.21
CA ARG A 330 -11.83 9.30 21.36
C ARG A 330 -12.23 8.94 22.78
N ASN A 331 -11.75 9.69 23.78
CA ASN A 331 -12.07 9.47 25.18
C ASN A 331 -13.30 10.26 25.63
N ILE A 332 -13.88 11.06 24.73
CA ILE A 332 -15.10 11.84 24.99
C ILE A 332 -16.31 11.03 24.56
N ASP A 333 -17.38 11.11 25.36
CA ASP A 333 -18.65 10.44 25.09
C ASP A 333 -19.09 10.66 23.62
N PRO A 334 -19.45 9.58 22.88
CA PRO A 334 -19.92 9.68 21.51
C PRO A 334 -21.12 10.61 21.31
N SER A 335 -21.96 10.83 22.33
CA SER A 335 -23.11 11.73 22.25
C SER A 335 -22.74 13.22 22.36
N GLY A 336 -21.53 13.53 22.83
CA GLY A 336 -21.07 14.90 23.07
C GLY A 336 -20.13 15.42 21.97
N PRO A 337 -20.02 16.75 21.80
CA PRO A 337 -19.03 17.33 20.90
C PRO A 337 -17.61 17.08 21.42
N THR A 338 -16.63 17.05 20.51
CA THR A 338 -15.19 17.02 20.83
C THR A 338 -14.47 18.32 20.46
N MET A 339 -15.19 19.20 19.77
CA MET A 339 -14.79 20.56 19.45
C MET A 339 -16.03 21.45 19.47
N SER A 340 -15.92 22.62 20.08
CA SER A 340 -17.01 23.59 20.16
C SER A 340 -16.55 24.97 19.71
N LEU A 341 -17.37 25.62 18.89
CA LEU A 341 -17.08 26.90 18.26
C LEU A 341 -18.00 27.99 18.78
N HIS A 342 -17.43 29.08 19.30
CA HIS A 342 -18.19 30.30 19.49
C HIS A 342 -18.60 30.86 18.13
N TRP A 343 -19.90 31.03 17.93
CA TRP A 343 -20.46 31.57 16.70
C TRP A 343 -20.78 33.06 16.87
N GLY A 344 -19.76 33.90 16.69
CA GLY A 344 -19.88 35.37 16.77
C GLY A 344 -20.24 36.02 15.42
N GLY A 345 -20.61 37.30 15.44
CA GLY A 345 -20.95 38.07 14.23
C GLY A 345 -19.78 38.34 13.28
N ASN A 346 -18.52 38.23 13.75
CA ASN A 346 -17.34 38.43 12.91
C ASN A 346 -16.91 37.13 12.20
N LYS A 347 -17.16 37.06 10.89
CA LYS A 347 -16.79 35.91 10.06
C LYS A 347 -15.27 35.66 10.00
N LYS A 348 -14.42 36.69 10.07
CA LYS A 348 -12.95 36.51 10.02
C LYS A 348 -12.43 35.82 11.28
N ASP A 349 -12.90 36.26 12.44
CA ASP A 349 -12.51 35.68 13.73
C ASP A 349 -13.03 34.24 13.84
N THR A 350 -14.26 34.00 13.39
CA THR A 350 -14.84 32.66 13.33
C THR A 350 -14.04 31.75 12.40
N ALA A 351 -13.65 32.21 11.20
CA ALA A 351 -12.81 31.45 10.29
C ALA A 351 -11.44 31.09 10.91
N ARG A 352 -10.82 32.03 11.64
CA ARG A 352 -9.57 31.81 12.35
C ARG A 352 -9.74 30.77 13.46
N ALA A 353 -10.80 30.89 14.27
CA ALA A 353 -11.12 29.95 15.34
C ALA A 353 -11.34 28.54 14.80
N VAL A 354 -12.11 28.38 13.71
CA VAL A 354 -12.32 27.08 13.04
C VAL A 354 -10.97 26.44 12.68
N LYS A 355 -10.09 27.18 11.99
CA LYS A 355 -8.81 26.64 11.53
C LYS A 355 -7.87 26.29 12.71
N GLN A 356 -7.81 27.14 13.74
CA GLN A 356 -6.97 26.92 14.92
C GLN A 356 -7.43 25.71 15.75
N LEU A 357 -8.72 25.66 16.09
CA LEU A 357 -9.28 24.58 16.90
C LEU A 357 -9.32 23.26 16.15
N PHE A 358 -9.51 23.29 14.83
CA PHE A 358 -9.46 22.09 14.02
C PHE A 358 -8.03 21.54 13.91
N ALA A 359 -7.01 22.40 13.78
CA ALA A 359 -5.62 21.95 13.86
C ALA A 359 -5.30 21.32 15.23
N GLN A 360 -5.81 21.92 16.31
CA GLN A 360 -5.71 21.36 17.66
C GLN A 360 -6.43 20.01 17.79
N ALA A 361 -7.61 19.88 17.18
CA ALA A 361 -8.34 18.62 17.09
C ALA A 361 -7.53 17.53 16.37
N LEU A 362 -6.54 17.91 15.56
CA LEU A 362 -5.61 17.00 14.89
C LEU A 362 -4.27 16.80 15.62
N GLY A 363 -4.08 17.46 16.77
CA GLY A 363 -2.87 17.37 17.59
C GLY A 363 -1.80 18.43 17.30
N PHE A 364 -2.13 19.46 16.50
CA PHE A 364 -1.27 20.60 16.20
C PHE A 364 -1.71 21.83 16.99
N THR A 365 -0.84 22.37 17.83
CA THR A 365 -1.11 23.55 18.67
C THR A 365 -0.27 24.75 18.22
N ASN A 366 -0.62 25.96 18.69
CA ASN A 366 0.11 27.21 18.39
C ASN A 366 0.31 27.50 16.89
N ILE A 367 -0.65 27.12 16.04
CA ILE A 367 -0.49 27.28 14.59
C ILE A 367 -0.53 28.75 14.16
N THR A 368 0.30 29.08 13.17
CA THR A 368 0.29 30.33 12.43
C THR A 368 -0.21 30.07 11.01
N LEU A 369 -1.35 30.65 10.65
CA LEU A 369 -1.93 30.45 9.32
C LEU A 369 -1.11 31.21 8.25
N PRO A 370 -0.77 30.60 7.10
CA PRO A 370 -0.09 31.31 6.02
C PRO A 370 -0.91 32.52 5.56
N LYS A 371 -0.24 33.65 5.28
CA LYS A 371 -0.88 34.94 4.94
C LYS A 371 -1.88 34.87 3.77
N ASN A 372 -1.80 33.87 2.90
CA ASN A 372 -2.68 33.67 1.74
C ASN A 372 -3.84 32.67 1.97
N THR A 373 -4.12 32.26 3.21
CA THR A 373 -5.19 31.29 3.52
C THR A 373 -6.42 31.89 4.22
N ALA A 374 -6.47 33.23 4.35
CA ALA A 374 -7.62 33.95 4.92
C ALA A 374 -8.90 33.68 4.13
#